data_AF-A0AA43XMK2-F1
#
_entry.id   AF-A0AA43XMK2-F1
#
_cell.length_a   1.000
_cell.length_b   1.000
_cell.length_c   1.000
_cell.angle_alpha   90.00
_cell.angle_beta   90.00
_cell.angle_gamma   90.00
#
_symmetry.space_group_name_H-M   'P 1'
#
loop_
_entity.id
_entity.type
_entity.pdbx_description
1 polymer ?
#
loop_
_entity_poly.entity_id
_entity_poly.type
_entity_poly.pdbx_seq_one_letter_code
_entity_poly.pdbx_strand_id
1 'polypeptide(L)'
;MGSKTSRKLLLVMLVLSPLIVGGLIEWLFRLGMTSESTVYFQLASILHVPWMYGGGMVIWFFAGMAFGNQSLNNVKSFILGNTLWGILLSLYIWQLFLEITSRNSFIMNLADFYVLGFLGFGVRIVSMFTNNIQASIASLIAYFLMLAVFSTGFYTALKIKPSEANLQES
;
A
#
# COMPACT_ATOMS: atom_id res chain seq x y z
N MET A 1 22.08 12.83 -16.35
CA MET A 1 22.46 11.48 -15.89
C MET A 1 22.09 11.32 -14.42
N GLY A 2 20.86 10.90 -14.11
CA GLY A 2 20.55 10.41 -12.76
C GLY A 2 21.13 9.01 -12.62
N SER A 3 22.05 8.79 -11.69
CA SER A 3 22.76 7.51 -11.56
C SER A 3 21.77 6.36 -11.31
N LYS A 4 22.05 5.14 -11.81
CA LYS A 4 21.21 3.94 -11.58
C LYS A 4 20.81 3.75 -10.10
N THR A 5 21.62 4.25 -9.18
CA THR A 5 21.38 4.25 -7.73
C THR A 5 20.18 5.09 -7.32
N SER A 6 19.95 6.27 -7.92
CA SER A 6 18.80 7.12 -7.58
C SER A 6 17.47 6.46 -7.99
N ARG A 7 17.45 5.76 -9.12
CA ARG A 7 16.27 5.02 -9.59
C ARG A 7 15.93 3.83 -8.69
N LYS A 8 16.94 3.09 -8.21
CA LYS A 8 16.73 2.00 -7.25
C LYS A 8 16.19 2.51 -5.92
N LEU A 9 16.74 3.61 -5.42
CA LEU A 9 16.26 4.26 -4.19
C LEU A 9 14.79 4.69 -4.32
N LEU A 10 14.41 5.28 -5.46
CA LEU A 10 13.02 5.66 -5.73
C LEU A 10 12.06 4.45 -5.63
N LEU A 11 12.43 3.30 -6.21
CA LEU A 11 11.60 2.10 -6.16
C LEU A 11 11.41 1.61 -4.72
N VAL A 12 12.49 1.59 -3.93
CA VAL A 12 12.43 1.21 -2.51
C VAL A 12 11.53 2.17 -1.75
N MET A 13 11.66 3.48 -1.98
CA MET A 13 10.81 4.50 -1.35
C MET A 13 9.34 4.35 -1.74
N LEU A 14 9.03 4.03 -3.00
CA LEU A 14 7.66 3.77 -3.43
C LEU A 14 7.06 2.55 -2.71
N VAL A 15 7.82 1.45 -2.58
CA VAL A 15 7.35 0.23 -1.89
C VAL A 15 7.17 0.46 -0.39
N LEU A 16 8.03 1.28 0.23
CA LEU A 16 7.94 1.63 1.66
C LEU A 16 6.92 2.73 1.96
N SER A 17 6.52 3.51 0.96
CA SER A 17 5.63 4.66 1.18
C SER A 17 4.33 4.33 1.92
N PRO A 18 3.63 3.19 1.68
CA PRO A 18 2.41 2.91 2.44
C PRO A 18 2.69 2.67 3.92
N LEU A 19 3.83 2.05 4.23
CA LEU A 19 4.26 1.83 5.60
C LEU A 19 4.62 3.15 6.29
N ILE A 20 5.36 4.02 5.61
CA ILE A 20 5.80 5.32 6.14
C ILE A 20 4.58 6.21 6.40
N VAL A 21 3.68 6.34 5.44
CA VAL A 21 2.52 7.21 5.58
C VAL A 21 1.53 6.63 6.58
N GLY A 22 1.25 5.32 6.55
CA GLY A 22 0.40 4.66 7.53
C GLY A 22 0.93 4.79 8.96
N GLY A 23 2.23 4.56 9.17
CA GLY A 23 2.88 4.73 10.47
C GLY A 23 2.87 6.18 10.95
N LEU A 24 3.06 7.16 10.06
CA LEU A 24 2.98 8.59 10.39
C LEU A 24 1.58 8.99 10.84
N ILE A 25 0.55 8.54 10.11
CA ILE A 25 -0.86 8.78 10.47
C ILE A 25 -1.16 8.23 11.86
N GLU A 26 -0.80 6.98 12.12
CA GLU A 26 -1.00 6.36 13.43
C GLU A 26 -0.26 7.12 14.53
N TRP A 27 1.00 7.49 14.28
CA TRP A 27 1.80 8.22 15.25
C TRP A 27 1.15 9.57 15.62
N LEU A 28 0.58 10.29 14.65
CA LEU A 28 -0.17 11.52 14.91
C LEU A 28 -1.44 11.26 15.74
N PHE A 29 -2.20 10.20 15.45
CA PHE A 29 -3.35 9.81 16.27
C PHE A 29 -2.93 9.48 17.70
N ARG A 30 -1.83 8.75 17.89
CA ARG A 30 -1.28 8.42 19.21
C ARG A 30 -0.88 9.66 19.98
N LEU A 31 -0.17 10.60 19.35
CA LEU A 31 0.18 11.87 19.97
C LEU A 31 -1.07 12.64 20.39
N GLY A 32 -2.10 12.69 19.53
CA GLY A 32 -3.39 13.31 19.87
C GLY A 32 -4.03 12.68 21.11
N MET A 33 -4.03 11.34 21.20
CA MET A 33 -4.56 10.62 22.36
C MET A 33 -3.73 10.87 23.63
N THR A 34 -2.40 10.78 23.56
CA THR A 34 -1.55 10.89 24.75
C THR A 34 -1.40 12.31 25.28
N SER A 35 -1.53 13.31 24.40
CA SER A 35 -1.41 14.73 24.76
C SER A 35 -2.77 15.45 24.85
N GLU A 36 -3.87 14.74 24.62
CA GLU A 36 -5.24 15.28 24.53
C GLU A 36 -5.35 16.49 23.59
N SER A 37 -4.49 16.55 22.56
CA SER A 37 -4.36 17.70 21.68
C SER A 37 -5.19 17.54 20.41
N THR A 38 -6.14 18.45 20.24
CA THR A 38 -7.01 18.55 19.04
C THR A 38 -6.21 18.82 17.77
N VAL A 39 -5.07 19.50 17.85
CA VAL A 39 -4.21 19.80 16.70
C VAL A 39 -3.68 18.53 16.07
N TYR A 40 -3.18 17.57 16.86
CA TYR A 40 -2.67 16.31 16.33
C TYR A 40 -3.79 15.47 15.71
N PHE A 41 -4.99 15.46 16.29
CA PHE A 41 -6.14 14.78 15.70
C PHE A 41 -6.55 15.39 14.35
N GLN A 42 -6.51 16.73 14.22
CA GLN A 42 -6.80 17.41 12.96
C GLN A 42 -5.76 17.08 11.89
N LEU A 43 -4.46 17.15 12.25
CA LEU A 43 -3.38 16.78 11.33
C LEU A 43 -3.47 15.33 10.89
N ALA A 44 -3.73 14.41 11.83
CA ALA A 44 -3.94 13.00 11.52
C ALA A 44 -5.11 12.81 10.56
N SER A 45 -6.24 13.50 10.78
CA SER A 45 -7.44 13.40 9.94
C SER A 45 -7.22 13.95 8.54
N ILE A 46 -6.55 15.11 8.42
CA ILE A 46 -6.20 15.74 7.13
C ILE A 46 -5.30 14.83 6.29
N LEU A 47 -4.40 14.07 6.92
CA LEU A 47 -3.55 13.11 6.22
C LEU A 47 -4.28 11.78 5.95
N HIS A 48 -5.03 11.27 6.93
CA HIS A 48 -5.68 9.97 6.89
C HIS A 48 -6.76 9.88 5.83
N VAL A 49 -7.67 10.86 5.74
CA VAL A 49 -8.82 10.78 4.84
C VAL A 49 -8.38 10.73 3.36
N PRO A 50 -7.52 11.65 2.85
CA PRO A 50 -7.05 11.56 1.48
C PRO A 50 -6.23 10.29 1.23
N TRP A 51 -5.43 9.84 2.21
CA TRP A 51 -4.65 8.62 2.10
C TRP A 51 -5.54 7.39 1.88
N MET A 52 -6.55 7.22 2.73
CA MET A 52 -7.47 6.08 2.77
C MET A 52 -8.41 6.00 1.56
N TYR A 53 -8.76 7.14 0.96
CA TYR A 53 -9.75 7.24 -0.12
C TYR A 53 -9.18 7.59 -1.50
N GLY A 54 -7.85 7.59 -1.67
CA GLY A 54 -7.27 7.74 -3.01
C GLY A 54 -5.76 7.84 -3.05
N GLY A 55 -5.13 8.50 -2.06
CA GLY A 55 -3.69 8.72 -2.01
C GLY A 55 -2.90 7.41 -2.07
N GLY A 56 -3.31 6.41 -1.26
CA GLY A 56 -2.71 5.08 -1.29
C GLY A 56 -2.83 4.41 -2.67
N MET A 57 -3.99 4.49 -3.31
CA MET A 57 -4.22 3.92 -4.64
C MET A 57 -3.33 4.58 -5.70
N VAL A 58 -3.26 5.91 -5.72
CA VAL A 58 -2.46 6.66 -6.69
C VAL A 58 -0.99 6.28 -6.57
N ILE A 59 -0.44 6.31 -5.36
CA ILE A 59 0.97 5.97 -5.13
C ILE A 59 1.26 4.52 -5.49
N TRP A 60 0.37 3.60 -5.14
CA TRP A 60 0.58 2.19 -5.43
C TRP A 60 0.41 1.85 -6.92
N PHE A 61 -0.44 2.58 -7.64
CA PHE A 61 -0.52 2.54 -9.09
C PHE A 61 0.80 3.01 -9.74
N PHE A 62 1.36 4.12 -9.25
CA PHE A 62 2.67 4.61 -9.70
C PHE A 62 3.80 3.64 -9.37
N ALA A 63 3.75 2.97 -8.21
CA ALA A 63 4.67 1.88 -7.88
C ALA A 63 4.57 0.77 -8.95
N GLY A 64 3.36 0.32 -9.26
CA GLY A 64 3.11 -0.64 -10.35
C GLY A 64 3.75 -0.21 -11.66
N MET A 65 3.48 1.03 -12.12
CA MET A 65 4.08 1.57 -13.35
C MET A 65 5.61 1.59 -13.29
N ALA A 66 6.19 2.01 -12.17
CA ALA A 66 7.64 2.11 -12.01
C ALA A 66 8.34 0.74 -12.10
N PHE A 67 7.70 -0.32 -11.58
CA PHE A 67 8.18 -1.69 -11.74
C PHE A 67 7.92 -2.26 -13.15
N GLY A 68 6.82 -1.90 -13.81
CA GLY A 68 6.54 -2.31 -15.19
C GLY A 68 7.55 -1.73 -16.20
N ASN A 69 8.07 -0.54 -15.92
CA ASN A 69 9.07 0.15 -16.75
C ASN A 69 10.52 -0.29 -16.51
N GLN A 70 10.77 -1.31 -15.67
CA GLN A 70 12.11 -1.84 -15.49
C GLN A 70 12.59 -2.62 -16.72
N SER A 71 13.92 -2.72 -16.89
CA SER A 71 14.55 -3.55 -17.93
C SER A 71 14.64 -5.03 -17.56
N LEU A 72 14.16 -5.41 -16.36
CA LEU A 72 14.12 -6.79 -15.88
C LEU A 72 13.01 -7.58 -16.59
N ASN A 73 13.09 -8.92 -16.49
CA ASN A 73 11.97 -9.79 -16.89
C ASN A 73 10.70 -9.40 -16.12
N ASN A 74 9.57 -9.31 -16.83
CA ASN A 74 8.30 -8.83 -16.31
C ASN A 74 7.87 -9.57 -15.02
N VAL A 75 7.98 -10.90 -15.00
CA VAL A 75 7.60 -11.71 -13.83
C VAL A 75 8.49 -11.37 -12.64
N LYS A 76 9.81 -11.28 -12.85
CA LYS A 76 10.75 -10.91 -11.77
C LYS A 76 10.47 -9.51 -11.22
N SER A 77 10.17 -8.55 -12.09
CA SER A 77 9.88 -7.17 -11.68
C SER A 77 8.56 -7.09 -10.89
N PHE A 78 7.53 -7.81 -11.32
CA PHE A 78 6.25 -7.89 -10.63
C PHE A 78 6.38 -8.48 -9.23
N ILE A 79 7.11 -9.61 -9.10
CA ILE A 79 7.37 -10.25 -7.80
C ILE A 79 8.17 -9.31 -6.89
N LEU A 80 9.21 -8.65 -7.42
CA LEU A 80 10.03 -7.73 -6.65
C LEU A 80 9.20 -6.56 -6.08
N GLY A 81 8.33 -5.96 -6.90
CA GLY A 81 7.47 -4.86 -6.46
C GLY A 81 6.44 -5.24 -5.40
N ASN A 82 6.04 -6.52 -5.35
CA ASN A 82 5.07 -7.03 -4.38
C ASN A 82 5.70 -7.86 -3.25
N THR A 83 7.02 -7.87 -3.12
CA THR A 83 7.68 -8.69 -2.08
C THR A 83 7.29 -8.25 -0.67
N LEU A 84 7.33 -6.93 -0.39
CA LEU A 84 6.92 -6.42 0.93
C LEU A 84 5.43 -6.63 1.19
N TRP A 85 4.59 -6.42 0.17
CA TRP A 85 3.16 -6.73 0.22
C TRP A 85 2.91 -8.19 0.60
N GLY A 86 3.61 -9.13 -0.03
CA GLY A 86 3.46 -10.56 0.24
C GLY A 86 3.93 -10.95 1.64
N ILE A 87 5.04 -10.37 2.10
CA ILE A 87 5.55 -10.58 3.46
C ILE A 87 4.52 -10.10 4.50
N LEU A 88 4.02 -8.86 4.36
CA LEU A 88 3.10 -8.27 5.32
C LEU A 88 1.73 -8.95 5.31
N LEU A 89 1.22 -9.35 4.13
CA LEU A 89 0.00 -10.16 4.04
C LEU A 89 0.17 -11.52 4.73
N SER A 90 1.31 -12.18 4.53
CA SER A 90 1.60 -13.48 5.16
C SER A 90 1.68 -13.36 6.68
N LEU A 91 2.35 -12.32 7.18
CA LEU A 91 2.41 -12.01 8.61
C LEU A 91 1.02 -11.69 9.17
N TYR A 92 0.21 -10.91 8.45
CA TYR A 92 -1.15 -10.60 8.84
C TYR A 92 -2.01 -11.86 9.00
N ILE A 93 -2.03 -12.71 7.97
CA ILE A 93 -2.77 -13.98 7.96
C ILE A 93 -2.27 -14.88 9.09
N TRP A 94 -0.96 -14.98 9.30
CA TRP A 94 -0.40 -15.74 10.41
C TRP A 94 -0.93 -15.26 11.76
N GLN A 95 -0.95 -13.95 12.01
CA GLN A 95 -1.49 -13.40 13.26
C GLN A 95 -3.00 -13.67 13.42
N LEU A 96 -3.77 -13.73 12.32
CA LEU A 96 -5.19 -14.06 12.38
C LEU A 96 -5.47 -15.50 12.85
N PHE A 97 -4.55 -16.44 12.58
CA PHE A 97 -4.65 -17.83 13.06
C PHE A 97 -4.32 -18.01 14.55
N LEU A 98 -3.69 -17.01 15.17
CA LEU A 98 -3.39 -17.04 16.61
C LEU A 98 -4.60 -16.58 17.43
N GLU A 99 -4.69 -17.11 18.66
CA GLU A 99 -5.58 -16.58 19.68
C GLU A 99 -5.28 -15.10 19.95
N ILE A 100 -6.29 -14.31 20.27
CA ILE A 100 -6.18 -12.85 20.41
C ILE A 100 -5.09 -12.45 21.43
N THR A 101 -4.97 -13.19 22.53
CA THR A 101 -3.96 -12.96 23.58
C THR A 101 -2.53 -13.31 23.14
N SER A 102 -2.38 -14.16 22.14
CA SER A 102 -1.09 -14.59 21.59
C SER A 102 -0.64 -13.74 20.39
N ARG A 103 -1.49 -12.82 19.91
CA ARG A 103 -1.16 -11.95 18.77
C ARG A 103 -0.13 -10.91 19.16
N ASN A 104 0.85 -10.73 18.29
CA ASN A 104 1.82 -9.66 18.41
C ASN A 104 1.23 -8.38 17.81
N SER A 105 0.90 -7.41 18.68
CA SER A 105 0.32 -6.14 18.25
C SER A 105 1.22 -5.34 17.32
N PHE A 106 2.56 -5.43 17.47
CA PHE A 106 3.48 -4.74 16.57
C PHE A 106 3.39 -5.28 15.14
N ILE A 107 3.36 -6.61 14.98
CA ILE A 107 3.25 -7.25 13.65
C ILE A 107 1.90 -6.91 13.00
N MET A 108 0.80 -7.01 13.77
CA MET A 108 -0.54 -6.64 13.30
C MET A 108 -0.59 -5.19 12.82
N ASN A 109 -0.13 -4.26 13.67
CA ASN A 109 -0.12 -2.84 13.33
C ASN A 109 0.74 -2.55 12.10
N LEU A 110 1.90 -3.19 11.97
CA LEU A 110 2.77 -3.02 10.80
C LEU A 110 2.06 -3.43 9.50
N ALA A 111 1.34 -4.54 9.54
CA ALA A 111 0.53 -5.01 8.42
C ALA A 111 -0.68 -4.10 8.14
N ASP A 112 -1.34 -3.59 9.18
CA ASP A 112 -2.49 -2.69 9.04
C ASP A 112 -2.08 -1.32 8.48
N PHE A 113 -0.96 -0.74 8.94
CA PHE A 113 -0.44 0.53 8.42
C PHE A 113 -0.16 0.46 6.92
N TYR A 114 0.39 -0.67 6.47
CA TYR A 114 0.75 -0.87 5.08
C TYR A 114 -0.46 -0.81 4.15
N VAL A 115 -1.59 -1.34 4.60
CA VAL A 115 -2.82 -1.43 3.81
C VAL A 115 -3.79 -0.27 4.06
N LEU A 116 -3.46 0.62 4.99
CA LEU A 116 -4.32 1.72 5.44
C LEU A 116 -4.87 2.56 4.28
N GLY A 117 -4.07 2.79 3.24
CA GLY A 117 -4.45 3.58 2.06
C GLY A 117 -5.54 2.94 1.18
N PHE A 118 -5.91 1.68 1.47
CA PHE A 118 -6.94 0.91 0.77
C PHE A 118 -8.10 0.52 1.70
N LEU A 119 -7.94 0.72 3.01
CA LEU A 119 -8.87 0.23 4.02
C LEU A 119 -10.27 0.83 3.87
N GLY A 120 -10.40 2.09 3.43
CA GLY A 120 -11.69 2.75 3.22
C GLY A 120 -12.54 2.04 2.16
N PHE A 121 -11.90 1.59 1.08
CA PHE A 121 -12.55 0.79 0.05
C PHE A 121 -12.83 -0.64 0.55
N GLY A 122 -11.92 -1.23 1.33
CA GLY A 122 -12.15 -2.52 1.98
C GLY A 122 -13.42 -2.51 2.84
N VAL A 123 -13.54 -1.52 3.73
CA VAL A 123 -14.73 -1.31 4.57
C VAL A 123 -15.98 -1.11 3.72
N ARG A 124 -15.91 -0.27 2.68
CA ARG A 124 -17.04 0.00 1.81
C ARG A 124 -17.52 -1.24 1.06
N ILE A 125 -16.60 -2.09 0.59
CA ILE A 125 -16.95 -3.37 -0.04
C ILE A 125 -17.63 -4.29 0.98
N VAL A 126 -17.09 -4.45 2.19
CA VAL A 126 -17.74 -5.26 3.24
C VAL A 126 -19.15 -4.77 3.52
N SER A 127 -19.34 -3.44 3.63
CA SER A 127 -20.65 -2.83 3.91
C SER A 127 -21.71 -3.09 2.83
N MET A 128 -21.31 -3.43 1.59
CA MET A 128 -22.26 -3.80 0.53
C MET A 128 -22.88 -5.18 0.75
N PHE A 129 -22.21 -6.06 1.51
CA PHE A 129 -22.63 -7.44 1.72
C PHE A 129 -23.12 -7.70 3.15
N THR A 130 -22.72 -6.90 4.13
CA THR A 130 -23.09 -7.07 5.53
C THR A 130 -23.05 -5.76 6.31
N ASN A 131 -23.93 -5.63 7.30
CA ASN A 131 -23.89 -4.53 8.27
C ASN A 131 -22.86 -4.78 9.39
N ASN A 132 -22.30 -5.98 9.50
CA ASN A 132 -21.28 -6.33 10.48
C ASN A 132 -19.88 -6.24 9.86
N ILE A 133 -19.24 -5.07 10.01
CA ILE A 133 -17.92 -4.80 9.45
C ILE A 133 -16.85 -5.38 10.37
N GLN A 134 -16.34 -6.57 10.04
CA GLN A 134 -15.16 -7.12 10.68
C GLN A 134 -13.90 -6.48 10.09
N ALA A 135 -13.10 -5.81 10.93
CA ALA A 135 -11.88 -5.12 10.50
C ALA A 135 -10.87 -6.04 9.80
N SER A 136 -10.79 -7.30 10.21
CA SER A 136 -9.93 -8.32 9.59
C SER A 136 -10.31 -8.60 8.13
N ILE A 137 -11.61 -8.72 7.85
CA ILE A 137 -12.12 -8.95 6.49
C ILE A 137 -11.88 -7.71 5.62
N ALA A 138 -12.17 -6.51 6.16
CA ALA A 138 -11.92 -5.26 5.44
C ALA A 138 -10.44 -5.08 5.08
N SER A 139 -9.54 -5.41 6.00
CA SER A 139 -8.08 -5.33 5.77
C SER A 139 -7.62 -6.36 4.73
N LEU A 140 -8.15 -7.59 4.77
CA LEU A 140 -7.84 -8.60 3.76
C LEU A 140 -8.28 -8.16 2.35
N ILE A 141 -9.49 -7.61 2.23
CA ILE A 141 -9.96 -7.02 0.96
C ILE A 141 -9.06 -5.88 0.52
N ALA A 142 -8.63 -5.02 1.44
CA ALA A 142 -7.73 -3.92 1.14
C ALA A 142 -6.37 -4.43 0.59
N TYR A 143 -5.84 -5.55 1.09
CA TYR A 143 -4.63 -6.18 0.55
C TYR A 143 -4.83 -6.65 -0.89
N PHE A 144 -5.99 -7.23 -1.22
CA PHE A 144 -6.30 -7.64 -2.58
C PHE A 144 -6.51 -6.45 -3.52
N LEU A 145 -7.16 -5.38 -3.07
CA LEU A 145 -7.28 -4.14 -3.83
C LEU A 145 -5.91 -3.52 -4.12
N MET A 146 -5.01 -3.56 -3.13
CA MET A 146 -3.62 -3.10 -3.28
C MET A 146 -2.90 -3.88 -4.38
N LEU A 147 -3.01 -5.21 -4.40
CA LEU A 147 -2.44 -6.02 -5.50
C LEU A 147 -3.07 -5.68 -6.86
N ALA A 148 -4.39 -5.50 -6.91
CA ALA A 148 -5.10 -5.17 -8.14
C ALA A 148 -4.65 -3.81 -8.71
N VAL A 149 -4.55 -2.78 -7.87
CA VAL A 149 -4.12 -1.44 -8.29
C VAL A 149 -2.66 -1.45 -8.76
N PHE A 150 -1.77 -2.16 -8.07
CA PHE A 150 -0.40 -2.37 -8.55
C PHE A 150 -0.39 -3.02 -9.92
N SER A 151 -1.17 -4.09 -10.10
CA SER A 151 -1.21 -4.87 -11.33
C SER A 151 -1.69 -4.03 -12.51
N THR A 152 -2.70 -3.19 -12.30
CA THR A 152 -3.18 -2.24 -13.32
C THR A 152 -2.08 -1.24 -13.71
N GLY A 153 -1.38 -0.64 -12.74
CA GLY A 153 -0.26 0.26 -13.02
C GLY A 153 0.87 -0.45 -13.77
N PHE A 154 1.25 -1.64 -13.32
CA PHE A 154 2.29 -2.46 -13.94
C PHE A 154 1.95 -2.78 -15.40
N TYR A 155 0.71 -3.21 -15.67
CA TYR A 155 0.24 -3.53 -17.01
C TYR A 155 0.18 -2.30 -17.93
N THR A 156 -0.25 -1.14 -17.41
CA THR A 156 -0.23 0.12 -18.15
C THR A 156 1.18 0.47 -18.63
N ALA A 157 2.19 0.36 -17.75
CA ALA A 157 3.59 0.58 -18.13
C ALA A 157 4.08 -0.40 -19.21
N LEU A 158 3.70 -1.67 -19.11
CA LEU A 158 4.03 -2.67 -20.14
C LEU A 158 3.42 -2.37 -21.51
N LYS A 159 2.27 -1.68 -21.57
CA LYS A 159 1.65 -1.27 -22.85
C LYS A 159 2.29 -0.03 -23.46
N ILE A 160 2.78 0.90 -22.64
CA ILE A 160 3.42 2.12 -23.11
C ILE A 160 4.81 1.82 -23.69
N LYS A 161 5.55 0.89 -23.07
CA LYS A 161 6.93 0.55 -23.45
C LYS A 161 7.12 0.09 -24.92
N PRO A 162 6.26 -0.75 -25.52
CA PRO A 162 6.32 -1.08 -26.96
C PRO A 162 6.03 0.11 -27.89
N SER A 163 5.15 1.03 -27.46
CA SER A 163 4.73 2.18 -28.27
C SER A 163 5.87 3.19 -28.47
N GLU A 164 6.75 3.36 -27.48
CA GLU A 164 7.89 4.29 -27.58
C GLU A 164 9.04 3.73 -28.42
N ALA A 165 9.23 2.40 -28.44
CA ALA A 165 10.24 1.75 -29.28
C ALA A 165 9.91 1.90 -30.78
N ASN A 166 8.64 1.77 -31.16
CA ASN A 166 8.22 1.90 -32.55
C ASN A 166 8.24 3.35 -33.08
N LEU A 167 8.24 4.36 -32.20
CA LEU A 167 8.30 5.77 -32.57
C LEU A 167 9.74 6.30 -32.68
N GLN A 168 10.74 5.56 -32.20
CA GLN A 168 12.15 5.92 -32.36
C GLN A 168 12.78 5.34 -33.63
N GLU A 169 12.06 4.47 -34.35
CA GLU A 169 12.49 3.84 -35.59
C GLU A 169 11.85 4.45 -36.86
N SER A 170 11.02 5.50 -36.72
CA SER A 170 10.41 6.27 -37.82
C SER A 170 10.98 7.68 -37.94
#